data_AF-A0A5M3N2V3-F1
#
_entry.id   AF-A0A5M3N2V3-F1
#
_cell.length_a   1.000
_cell.length_b   1.000
_cell.length_c   1.000
_cell.angle_alpha   90.00
_cell.angle_beta   90.00
_cell.angle_gamma   90.00
#
_symmetry.space_group_name_H-M   'P 1'
#
loop_
_entity.id
_entity.type
_entity.pdbx_description
1 polymer ?
#
loop_
_entity_poly.entity_id
_entity_poly.type
_entity_poly.pdbx_seq_one_letter_code
_entity_poly.pdbx_strand_id
1 'polypeptide(L)'
;MPVCEIIARGGDALSRMMVGASDRVGQGMDSGSRKICLSIVWPGHESANWAHSIELYTPLGPLTRAQLAVLVAQMILSFVEATKQFPASRCPEWRIGASGVSLNRLYLAGLWNTSPDMWMAEILVDTRTLLS
;
A
#
# COMPACT_ATOMS: atom_id res chain seq x y z
N MET A 1 -6.34 -3.96 9.67
CA MET A 1 -6.19 -2.63 10.30
C MET A 1 -6.29 -1.56 9.21
N PRO A 2 -7.02 -0.44 9.41
CA PRO A 2 -7.06 0.66 8.44
C PRO A 2 -5.67 1.21 8.13
N VAL A 3 -5.46 1.67 6.89
CA VAL A 3 -4.19 2.24 6.41
C VAL A 3 -3.75 3.41 7.27
N CYS A 4 -4.67 4.32 7.64
CA CYS A 4 -4.34 5.45 8.51
C CYS A 4 -3.83 5.02 9.89
N GLU A 5 -4.31 3.89 10.41
CA GLU A 5 -3.88 3.35 11.69
C GLU A 5 -2.50 2.67 11.58
N ILE A 6 -2.21 1.99 10.45
CA ILE A 6 -0.86 1.48 10.16
C ILE A 6 0.16 2.63 10.17
N ILE A 7 -0.16 3.73 9.49
CA ILE A 7 0.69 4.92 9.44
C ILE A 7 0.89 5.52 10.84
N ALA A 8 -0.20 5.73 11.58
CA ALA A 8 -0.16 6.36 12.90
C ALA A 8 0.63 5.56 13.94
N ARG A 9 0.58 4.22 13.87
CA ARG A 9 1.30 3.33 14.79
C ARG A 9 2.79 3.27 14.50
N GLY A 10 3.19 3.31 13.23
CA GLY A 10 4.58 3.12 12.83
C GLY A 10 5.11 1.70 13.10
N GLY A 11 6.40 1.47 12.79
CA GLY A 11 6.99 0.12 12.78
C GLY A 11 7.01 -0.59 14.13
N ASP A 12 7.34 0.13 15.21
CA ASP A 12 7.55 -0.47 16.54
C ASP A 12 6.24 -0.87 17.24
N ALA A 13 5.18 -0.09 17.05
CA ALA A 13 3.87 -0.47 17.58
C ALA A 13 3.22 -1.56 16.71
N LEU A 14 3.40 -1.47 15.39
CA LEU A 14 2.90 -2.47 14.45
C LEU A 14 3.56 -3.84 14.67
N SER A 15 4.85 -3.87 15.03
CA SER A 15 5.59 -5.12 15.21
C SER A 15 5.03 -6.01 16.33
N ARG A 16 4.39 -5.39 17.34
CA ARG A 16 3.73 -6.09 18.45
C ARG A 16 2.32 -6.59 18.12
N MET A 17 1.75 -6.14 17.00
CA MET A 17 0.38 -6.43 16.60
C MET A 17 0.30 -7.39 15.41
N MET A 18 1.36 -7.46 14.61
CA MET A 18 1.36 -8.23 13.37
C MET A 18 2.12 -9.55 13.54
N VAL A 19 1.46 -10.65 13.19
CA VAL A 19 2.09 -11.98 13.13
C VAL A 19 3.19 -11.96 12.04
N GLY A 20 4.38 -12.47 12.37
CA GLY A 20 5.53 -12.44 11.45
C GLY A 20 6.08 -11.03 11.21
N ALA A 21 5.79 -10.06 12.10
CA ALA A 21 6.27 -8.69 11.96
C ALA A 21 7.77 -8.56 11.72
N SER A 22 8.57 -9.41 12.38
CA SER A 22 10.03 -9.41 12.32
C SER A 22 10.60 -10.21 11.15
N ASP A 23 9.75 -10.85 10.35
CA ASP A 23 10.19 -11.58 9.16
C ASP A 23 10.91 -10.62 8.23
N ARG A 24 12.11 -10.99 7.80
CA ARG A 24 12.90 -10.17 6.89
C ARG A 24 12.40 -10.39 5.47
N VAL A 25 12.01 -9.31 4.80
CA VAL A 25 11.56 -9.33 3.41
C VAL A 25 12.76 -9.27 2.47
N GLY A 26 12.67 -9.94 1.33
CA GLY A 26 13.74 -9.91 0.32
C GLY A 26 14.97 -10.78 0.62
N GLN A 27 14.97 -11.56 1.71
CA GLN A 27 16.10 -12.42 2.10
C GLN A 27 16.52 -13.47 1.05
N GLY A 28 15.65 -13.78 0.08
CA GLY A 28 15.94 -14.69 -1.03
C GLY A 28 16.05 -14.00 -2.40
N MET A 29 16.05 -12.67 -2.45
CA MET A 29 16.27 -11.95 -3.71
C MET A 29 17.76 -11.91 -4.03
N ASP A 30 18.10 -12.12 -5.30
CA ASP A 30 19.48 -12.01 -5.77
C ASP A 30 20.04 -10.62 -5.47
N SER A 31 21.35 -10.53 -5.25
CA SER A 31 22.03 -9.33 -4.76
C SER A 31 21.77 -8.05 -5.57
N GLY A 32 21.30 -8.17 -6.82
CA GLY A 32 20.94 -7.08 -7.72
C GLY A 32 19.50 -6.52 -7.56
N SER A 33 18.53 -7.30 -7.08
CA SER A 33 17.13 -6.88 -6.95
C SER A 33 16.78 -6.59 -5.49
N ARG A 34 17.29 -5.47 -4.97
CA ARG A 34 16.97 -4.97 -3.61
C ARG A 34 15.76 -4.06 -3.54
N LYS A 35 15.04 -3.95 -4.65
CA LYS A 35 13.87 -3.09 -4.80
C LYS A 35 12.72 -3.86 -5.38
N ILE A 36 11.51 -3.45 -5.01
CA ILE A 36 10.27 -3.92 -5.64
C ILE A 36 9.55 -2.72 -6.25
N CYS A 37 8.80 -2.96 -7.30
CA CYS A 37 7.86 -2.00 -7.86
C CYS A 37 6.48 -2.29 -7.29
N LEU A 38 5.95 -1.35 -6.52
CA LEU A 38 4.58 -1.39 -6.02
C LEU A 38 3.65 -0.70 -7.02
N SER A 39 2.64 -1.40 -7.51
CA SER A 39 1.59 -0.85 -8.36
C SER A 39 0.25 -0.79 -7.61
N ILE A 40 -0.52 0.29 -7.85
CA ILE A 40 -1.91 0.41 -7.39
C ILE A 40 -2.77 0.68 -8.61
N VAL A 41 -3.62 -0.29 -8.95
CA VAL A 41 -4.67 -0.15 -9.96
C VAL A 41 -5.99 0.11 -9.23
N TRP A 42 -6.65 1.20 -9.59
CA TRP A 42 -7.86 1.64 -8.90
C TRP A 42 -9.01 1.84 -9.89
N PRO A 43 -10.23 1.38 -9.57
CA PRO A 43 -11.36 1.53 -10.47
C PRO A 43 -11.66 2.99 -10.82
N GLY A 44 -11.79 3.26 -12.12
CA GLY A 44 -11.97 4.60 -12.69
C GLY A 44 -10.69 5.42 -12.86
N HIS A 45 -9.53 4.90 -12.41
CA HIS A 45 -8.20 5.48 -12.61
C HIS A 45 -7.19 4.46 -13.18
N GLU A 46 -7.66 3.46 -13.92
CA GLU A 46 -6.84 2.36 -14.43
C GLU A 46 -5.73 2.85 -15.37
N SER A 47 -5.99 3.92 -16.12
CA SER A 47 -5.02 4.52 -17.04
C SER A 47 -3.95 5.38 -16.35
N ALA A 48 -4.04 5.58 -15.02
CA ALA A 48 -3.06 6.40 -14.29
C ALA A 48 -1.69 5.72 -14.19
N ASN A 49 -1.61 4.39 -14.36
CA ASN A 49 -0.38 3.60 -14.31
C ASN A 49 0.52 3.96 -13.11
N TRP A 50 -0.10 4.16 -11.94
CA TRP A 50 0.61 4.59 -10.75
C TRP A 50 1.45 3.44 -10.19
N ALA A 51 2.77 3.61 -10.19
CA ALA A 51 3.71 2.62 -9.67
C ALA A 51 4.95 3.30 -9.09
N HIS A 52 5.45 2.79 -7.97
CA HIS A 52 6.60 3.35 -7.25
C HIS A 52 7.56 2.25 -6.79
N SER A 53 8.86 2.53 -6.83
CA SER A 53 9.86 1.61 -6.32
C SER A 53 9.98 1.73 -4.80
N ILE A 54 10.12 0.59 -4.11
CA ILE A 54 10.41 0.48 -2.69
C ILE A 54 11.72 -0.26 -2.53
N GLU A 55 12.67 0.37 -1.86
CA GLU A 55 13.92 -0.28 -1.43
C GLU A 55 13.61 -1.22 -0.26
N LEU A 56 13.94 -2.50 -0.42
CA LEU A 56 13.77 -3.53 0.60
C LEU A 56 14.93 -3.58 1.59
N TYR A 57 15.98 -2.78 1.38
CA TYR A 57 17.15 -2.75 2.24
C TYR A 57 17.42 -1.33 2.73
N THR A 58 17.69 -1.24 4.02
CA THR A 58 18.21 -0.04 4.67
C THR A 58 19.71 -0.22 4.96
N PRO A 59 20.43 0.82 5.38
CA PRO A 59 21.80 0.67 5.89
C PRO A 59 21.92 -0.34 7.05
N LEU A 60 20.82 -0.62 7.77
CA LEU A 60 20.78 -1.56 8.90
C LEU A 60 20.43 -3.00 8.48
N GLY A 61 20.16 -3.25 7.19
CA GLY A 61 19.77 -4.55 6.65
C GLY A 61 18.40 -4.55 5.98
N PRO A 62 17.89 -5.75 5.61
CA PRO A 62 16.60 -5.89 4.94
C PRO A 62 15.45 -5.44 5.84
N LEU A 63 14.40 -4.89 5.23
CA LEU A 63 13.19 -4.49 5.91
C LEU A 63 12.52 -5.69 6.58
N THR A 64 11.96 -5.45 7.75
CA THR A 64 11.00 -6.37 8.35
C THR A 64 9.63 -6.23 7.68
N ARG A 65 8.78 -7.26 7.80
CA ARG A 65 7.40 -7.21 7.31
C ARG A 65 6.65 -6.01 7.87
N ALA A 66 6.86 -5.66 9.14
CA ALA A 66 6.24 -4.47 9.76
C ALA A 66 6.72 -3.16 9.12
N GLN A 67 8.02 -3.04 8.85
CA GLN A 67 8.55 -1.85 8.17
C GLN A 67 8.01 -1.72 6.75
N LEU A 68 7.96 -2.83 6.00
CA LEU A 68 7.37 -2.83 4.66
C LEU A 68 5.89 -2.44 4.69
N ALA A 69 5.09 -2.95 5.64
CA ALA A 69 3.69 -2.59 5.76
C ALA A 69 3.49 -1.09 6.00
N VAL A 70 4.34 -0.45 6.82
CA VAL A 70 4.31 1.01 7.03
C VAL A 70 4.64 1.77 5.74
N LEU A 71 5.69 1.35 5.02
CA LEU A 71 6.06 1.98 3.74
C LEU A 71 4.95 1.86 2.70
N VAL A 72 4.35 0.68 2.56
CA VAL A 72 3.21 0.46 1.65
C VAL A 72 2.01 1.31 2.06
N ALA A 73 1.72 1.43 3.35
CA ALA A 73 0.65 2.29 3.83
C ALA A 73 0.89 3.78 3.49
N GLN A 74 2.14 4.25 3.61
CA GLN A 74 2.54 5.59 3.17
C GLN A 74 2.41 5.76 1.64
N MET A 75 2.73 4.73 0.86
CA MET A 75 2.53 4.72 -0.60
C MET A 75 1.04 4.80 -0.96
N ILE A 76 0.15 4.11 -0.23
CA ILE A 76 -1.30 4.23 -0.42
C ILE A 76 -1.79 5.65 -0.11
N LEU A 77 -1.28 6.29 0.95
CA LEU A 77 -1.57 7.69 1.22
C LEU A 77 -1.11 8.59 0.06
N SER A 78 0.12 8.39 -0.44
CA SER A 78 0.63 9.14 -1.59
C SER A 78 -0.22 8.94 -2.85
N PHE A 79 -0.70 7.72 -3.11
CA PHE A 79 -1.64 7.44 -4.19
C PHE A 79 -2.95 8.22 -4.04
N VAL A 80 -3.54 8.21 -2.83
CA VAL A 80 -4.76 8.97 -2.50
C VAL A 80 -4.58 10.48 -2.70
N GLU A 81 -3.37 11.00 -2.46
CA GLU A 81 -3.06 12.40 -2.75
C GLU A 81 -2.89 12.67 -4.25
N ALA A 82 -2.22 11.76 -4.95
CA ALA A 82 -1.99 11.84 -6.39
C ALA A 82 -3.29 11.79 -7.20
N THR A 83 -4.34 11.12 -6.70
CA THR A 83 -5.63 11.05 -7.42
C THR A 83 -6.29 12.40 -7.63
N LYS A 84 -5.92 13.42 -6.84
CA LYS A 84 -6.38 14.81 -7.05
C LYS A 84 -5.88 15.42 -8.36
N GLN A 85 -4.80 14.86 -8.92
CA GLN A 85 -4.18 15.31 -10.17
C GLN A 85 -4.56 14.43 -11.36
N PHE A 86 -5.24 13.30 -11.12
CA PHE A 86 -5.67 12.41 -12.19
C PHE A 86 -6.91 12.98 -12.90
N PRO A 87 -7.16 12.57 -14.15
CA PRO A 87 -8.44 12.79 -14.79
C PRO A 87 -9.60 12.27 -13.92
N ALA A 88 -10.78 12.88 -14.07
CA ALA A 88 -11.96 12.49 -13.31
C ALA A 88 -12.24 10.98 -13.43
N SER A 89 -12.54 10.35 -12.29
CA SER A 89 -12.86 8.92 -12.25
C SER A 89 -14.07 8.60 -13.12
N ARG A 90 -13.98 7.51 -13.87
CA ARG A 90 -15.09 6.93 -14.65
C ARG A 90 -16.07 6.13 -13.80
N CYS A 91 -15.73 5.85 -12.55
CA CYS A 91 -16.50 5.04 -11.61
C CYS A 91 -16.76 5.86 -10.33
N PRO A 92 -17.85 6.65 -10.27
CA PRO A 92 -18.13 7.57 -9.17
C PRO A 92 -18.16 6.92 -7.78
N GLU A 93 -18.61 5.67 -7.69
CA GLU A 93 -18.68 4.87 -6.48
C GLU A 93 -17.30 4.51 -5.89
N TRP A 94 -16.26 4.57 -6.73
CA TRP A 94 -14.85 4.37 -6.34
C TRP A 94 -14.08 5.69 -6.21
N ARG A 95 -14.73 6.85 -6.29
CA ARG A 95 -14.06 8.14 -6.15
C ARG A 95 -13.32 8.22 -4.82
N ILE A 96 -12.06 8.64 -4.83
CA ILE A 96 -11.28 8.90 -3.62
C ILE A 96 -11.54 10.33 -3.12
N GLY A 97 -11.74 10.50 -1.81
CA GLY A 97 -11.91 11.81 -1.18
C GLY A 97 -13.16 11.93 -0.29
N ALA A 98 -13.50 13.17 0.07
CA ALA A 98 -14.53 13.46 1.08
C ALA A 98 -15.94 12.94 0.74
N SER A 99 -16.27 12.83 -0.55
CA SER A 99 -17.55 12.32 -1.05
C SER A 99 -17.48 10.87 -1.57
N GLY A 100 -16.43 10.12 -1.21
CA GLY A 100 -16.24 8.75 -1.63
C GLY A 100 -15.38 7.95 -0.67
N VAL A 101 -14.45 7.17 -1.19
CA VAL A 101 -13.55 6.32 -0.40
C VAL A 101 -12.47 7.17 0.26
N SER A 102 -12.52 7.26 1.59
CA SER A 102 -11.54 7.93 2.43
C SER A 102 -10.45 6.96 2.93
N LEU A 103 -9.29 7.49 3.30
CA LEU A 103 -8.12 6.69 3.73
C LEU A 103 -8.42 5.78 4.94
N ASN A 104 -9.30 6.21 5.85
CA ASN A 104 -9.72 5.41 7.01
C ASN A 104 -10.63 4.22 6.65
N ARG A 105 -11.08 4.13 5.39
CA ARG A 105 -11.85 3.00 4.85
C ARG A 105 -10.99 2.05 4.01
N LEU A 106 -9.71 2.36 3.83
CA LEU A 106 -8.77 1.51 3.12
C LEU A 106 -8.05 0.59 4.11
N TYR A 107 -7.92 -0.67 3.76
CA TYR A 107 -7.22 -1.68 4.54
C TYR A 107 -6.18 -2.35 3.63
N LEU A 108 -4.91 -2.34 4.04
CA LEU A 108 -3.90 -3.17 3.40
C LEU A 108 -4.13 -4.63 3.83
N ALA A 109 -4.63 -5.45 2.91
CA ALA A 109 -4.97 -6.84 3.18
C ALA A 109 -3.83 -7.80 2.81
N GLY A 110 -3.09 -7.47 1.75
CA GLY A 110 -2.04 -8.34 1.25
C GLY A 110 -1.09 -7.62 0.30
N LEU A 111 0.04 -8.28 0.06
CA LEU A 111 0.99 -7.95 -0.99
C LEU A 111 1.25 -9.21 -1.80
N TRP A 112 1.09 -9.11 -3.11
CA TRP A 112 1.24 -10.23 -4.03
C TRP A 112 2.45 -9.99 -4.92
N ASN A 113 3.42 -10.90 -4.89
CA ASN A 113 4.48 -10.93 -5.90
C ASN A 113 3.87 -11.45 -7.21
N THR A 114 3.74 -10.58 -8.21
CA THR A 114 3.14 -10.92 -9.51
C THR A 114 4.20 -11.16 -10.59
N SER A 115 5.41 -10.67 -10.38
CA SER A 115 6.61 -10.95 -11.17
C SER A 115 7.87 -10.70 -10.33
N PRO A 116 9.09 -11.08 -10.79
CA PRO A 116 10.31 -11.03 -9.98
C PRO A 116 10.50 -9.73 -9.17
N ASP A 117 10.21 -8.58 -9.78
CA ASP A 117 10.33 -7.26 -9.13
C ASP A 117 8.98 -6.52 -9.01
N MET A 118 7.84 -7.11 -9.39
CA MET A 118 6.53 -6.45 -9.32
C MET A 118 5.70 -7.00 -8.18
N TRP A 119 5.27 -6.10 -7.32
CA TRP A 119 4.41 -6.39 -6.19
C TRP A 119 3.12 -5.59 -6.32
N MET A 120 1.99 -6.25 -6.11
CA MET A 120 0.67 -5.63 -6.16
C MET A 120 0.09 -5.57 -4.75
N ALA A 121 -0.37 -4.38 -4.35
CA ALA A 121 -1.11 -4.22 -3.10
C ALA A 121 -2.55 -4.68 -3.27
N GLU A 122 -3.00 -5.53 -2.35
CA GLU A 122 -4.42 -5.82 -2.18
C GLU A 122 -5.00 -4.88 -1.12
N ILE A 123 -5.92 -4.03 -1.58
CA ILE A 123 -6.56 -3.01 -0.76
C ILE A 123 -8.05 -3.37 -0.64
N LEU A 124 -8.52 -3.59 0.59
CA LEU A 124 -9.94 -3.74 0.85
C LEU A 124 -10.56 -2.37 1.16
N VAL A 125 -11.77 -2.15 0.67
CA VAL A 125 -12.55 -0.95 0.91
C VAL A 125 -13.74 -1.30 1.80
N ASP A 126 -13.87 -0.60 2.93
CA ASP A 126 -15.07 -0.70 3.76
C ASP A 126 -16.22 0.12 3.13
N THR A 127 -17.23 -0.60 2.64
CA THR A 127 -18.39 -0.04 1.94
C THR A 127 -19.59 0.20 2.84
N ARG A 128 -19.53 -0.12 4.14
CA ARG A 128 -20.69 -0.17 5.07
C ARG A 128 -21.41 1.16 5.34
N THR A 129 -21.11 2.22 4.59
CA THR A 129 -21.73 3.56 4.72
C THR A 129 -21.87 4.30 3.37
N LEU A 130 -21.80 3.61 2.23
CA LEU A 130 -22.06 4.22 0.90
C LEU A 130 -23.54 4.16 0.47
N LEU A 131 -24.43 3.68 1.34
CA LEU A 131 -25.86 3.45 1.07
C LEU A 131 -26.82 4.25 1.97
N SER A 132 -26.39 5.37 2.56
CA SER A 132 -27.30 6.29 3.28
C SER A 132 -27.69 7.47 2.41
#